data_AF-A0A5N9AUB0-F1
#
_entry.id   AF-A0A5N9AUB0-F1
#
_cell.length_a   1.000
_cell.length_b   1.000
_cell.length_c   1.000
_cell.angle_alpha   90.00
_cell.angle_beta   90.00
_cell.angle_gamma   90.00
#
_symmetry.space_group_name_H-M   'P 1'
#
loop_
_entity.id
_entity.type
_entity.pdbx_description
1 polymer ?
#
loop_
_entity_poly.entity_id
_entity_poly.type
_entity_poly.pdbx_seq_one_letter_code
_entity_poly.pdbx_strand_id
1 'polypeptide(L)'
;MFDTTRSSLSNLAEVLPKLSKVGKDTLEPLFLISRKNGSLSDLTDSEISKLSIELEKISKVSELLGIDLGAASKIEDYVSYESKTRSRNRINGIYVIIDPQATNSRDLVQIAASVIDGGVSVLQYRDKQSDRSEFLENADALKQLCDSANVAFIVNDAA
;
A
#
# COMPACT_ATOMS: atom_id res chain seq x y z
N MET A 1 22.45 8.31 -6.77
CA MET A 1 21.17 8.30 -6.02
C MET A 1 21.20 7.29 -4.87
N PHE A 2 21.69 6.05 -5.07
CA PHE A 2 21.82 5.02 -4.02
C PHE A 2 22.71 5.38 -2.80
N ASP A 3 23.77 6.17 -2.99
CA ASP A 3 24.75 6.46 -1.93
C ASP A 3 24.19 7.38 -0.84
N THR A 4 23.32 8.32 -1.25
CA THR A 4 22.60 9.22 -0.34
C THR A 4 21.57 8.48 0.50
N THR A 5 20.93 7.46 -0.08
CA THR A 5 19.95 6.60 0.60
C THR A 5 20.58 5.81 1.73
N ARG A 6 21.80 5.30 1.55
CA ARG A 6 22.50 4.52 2.57
C ARG A 6 22.90 5.35 3.79
N SER A 7 23.42 6.55 3.56
CA SER A 7 23.75 7.50 4.63
C SER A 7 22.49 7.92 5.39
N SER A 8 21.40 8.24 4.67
CA SER A 8 20.11 8.54 5.29
C SER A 8 19.57 7.37 6.11
N LEU A 9 19.63 6.14 5.59
CA LEU A 9 19.18 4.92 6.27
C LEU A 9 19.98 4.65 7.55
N SER A 10 21.29 4.89 7.50
CA SER A 10 22.18 4.73 8.65
C SER A 10 21.91 5.77 9.74
N ASN A 11 21.67 7.03 9.37
CA ASN A 11 21.29 8.08 10.31
C ASN A 11 19.92 7.83 10.93
N LEU A 12 18.95 7.38 10.14
CA LEU A 12 17.64 7.00 10.62
C LEU A 12 17.75 5.88 11.67
N ALA A 13 18.51 4.83 11.32
CA ALA A 13 18.81 3.69 12.18
C ALA A 13 19.43 4.08 13.53
N GLU A 14 20.11 5.21 13.63
CA GLU A 14 20.72 5.71 14.87
C GLU A 14 19.75 6.53 15.74
N VAL A 15 18.83 7.28 15.11
CA VAL A 15 17.86 8.14 15.79
C VAL A 15 16.66 7.36 16.32
N LEU A 16 16.19 6.36 15.58
CA LEU A 16 14.95 5.63 15.88
C LEU A 16 14.94 4.76 17.13
N PRO A 17 16.02 4.05 17.51
CA PRO A 17 16.05 3.31 18.79
C PRO A 17 15.85 4.21 20.00
N LYS A 18 16.09 5.52 19.85
CA LYS A 18 15.88 6.54 20.89
C LYS A 18 14.42 7.00 20.97
N LEU A 19 13.57 6.64 19.99
CA LEU A 19 12.17 7.09 19.89
C LEU A 19 11.15 6.10 20.51
N SER A 20 11.36 4.78 20.49
CA SER A 20 10.69 3.78 21.37
C SER A 20 11.03 2.33 20.97
N LYS A 21 10.55 1.35 21.76
CA LYS A 21 10.59 -0.09 21.43
C LYS A 21 9.81 -0.43 20.14
N VAL A 22 8.77 0.35 19.81
CA VAL A 22 7.98 0.20 18.58
C VAL A 22 8.80 0.54 17.33
N GLY A 23 9.69 1.54 17.41
CA GLY A 23 10.55 1.92 16.30
C GLY A 23 11.58 0.85 15.89
N LYS A 24 11.84 -0.15 16.75
CA LYS A 24 12.86 -1.18 16.52
C LYS A 24 12.32 -2.34 15.66
N ASP A 25 11.13 -2.84 15.98
CA ASP A 25 10.52 -3.98 15.28
C ASP A 25 9.95 -3.57 13.92
N THR A 26 9.40 -2.36 13.83
CA THR A 26 8.77 -1.80 12.63
C THR A 26 9.76 -1.57 11.47
N LEU A 27 11.03 -1.33 11.78
CA LEU A 27 12.02 -0.87 10.80
C LEU A 27 13.13 -1.88 10.54
N GLU A 28 13.04 -3.07 11.16
CA GLU A 28 13.86 -4.24 10.86
C GLU A 28 14.09 -4.44 9.34
N PRO A 29 13.07 -4.31 8.46
CA PRO A 29 13.29 -4.40 7.01
C PRO A 29 14.27 -3.34 6.46
N LEU A 30 14.17 -2.09 6.91
CA LEU A 30 15.10 -1.02 6.52
C LEU A 30 16.51 -1.24 7.09
N PHE A 31 16.60 -1.74 8.33
CA PHE A 31 17.88 -2.12 8.95
C PHE A 31 18.56 -3.25 8.18
N LEU A 32 17.80 -4.26 7.74
CA LEU A 32 18.28 -5.38 6.93
C LEU A 32 18.78 -4.89 5.56
N ILE A 33 18.02 -4.03 4.88
CA ILE A 33 18.41 -3.43 3.59
C ILE A 33 19.71 -2.63 3.73
N SER A 34 19.80 -1.77 4.75
CA SER A 34 20.99 -0.95 5.04
C SER A 34 22.24 -1.81 5.29
N ARG A 35 22.07 -2.95 5.98
CA ARG A 35 23.15 -3.89 6.32
C ARG A 35 23.58 -4.82 5.18
N LYS A 36 22.71 -5.15 4.22
CA LYS A 36 22.97 -6.23 3.23
C LYS A 36 23.31 -5.81 1.79
N ASN A 37 23.60 -4.55 1.48
CA ASN A 37 23.63 -4.05 0.08
C ASN A 37 22.30 -4.33 -0.66
N GLY A 38 21.19 -4.49 0.07
CA GLY A 38 19.88 -4.71 -0.53
C GLY A 38 19.34 -3.41 -1.12
N SER A 39 18.40 -3.54 -2.05
CA SER A 39 17.65 -2.43 -2.62
C SER A 39 16.20 -2.51 -2.13
N LEU A 40 15.49 -1.38 -2.03
CA LEU A 40 14.04 -1.40 -1.77
C LEU A 40 13.26 -2.09 -2.89
N SER A 41 13.85 -2.22 -4.09
CA SER A 41 13.30 -3.07 -5.15
C SER A 41 13.13 -4.52 -4.72
N ASP A 42 13.92 -4.99 -3.76
CA ASP A 42 13.95 -6.39 -3.31
C ASP A 42 12.83 -6.70 -2.30
N LEU A 43 12.14 -5.67 -1.80
CA LEU A 43 10.99 -5.82 -0.91
C LEU A 43 9.73 -6.22 -1.69
N THR A 44 8.90 -7.04 -1.04
CA THR A 44 7.54 -7.35 -1.49
C THR A 44 6.62 -6.13 -1.35
N ASP A 45 5.51 -6.13 -2.09
CA ASP A 45 4.50 -5.07 -2.01
C ASP A 45 3.93 -4.91 -0.59
N SER A 46 3.80 -6.02 0.16
CA SER A 46 3.33 -6.00 1.56
C SER A 46 4.34 -5.32 2.48
N GLU A 47 5.63 -5.61 2.30
CA GLU A 47 6.71 -4.98 3.09
C GLU A 47 6.82 -3.49 2.80
N ILE A 48 6.75 -3.08 1.53
CA ILE A 48 6.74 -1.66 1.14
C ILE A 48 5.52 -0.94 1.71
N SER A 49 4.34 -1.55 1.66
CA SER A 49 3.10 -0.96 2.19
C SER A 49 3.16 -0.76 3.70
N LYS A 50 3.61 -1.79 4.44
CA LYS A 50 3.84 -1.68 5.90
C LYS A 50 4.82 -0.58 6.22
N LEU A 51 5.92 -0.50 5.46
CA LEU A 51 6.93 0.50 5.67
C LEU A 51 6.42 1.92 5.43
N SER A 52 5.61 2.12 4.37
CA SER A 52 5.00 3.42 4.07
C SER A 52 4.13 3.92 5.21
N ILE A 53 3.25 3.07 5.75
CA ILE A 53 2.34 3.40 6.86
C ILE A 53 3.13 3.81 8.10
N GLU A 54 4.21 3.08 8.39
CA GLU A 54 4.99 3.26 9.60
C GLU A 54 5.89 4.49 9.52
N LEU A 55 6.45 4.79 8.36
CA LEU A 55 7.18 6.04 8.13
C LEU A 55 6.26 7.26 8.27
N GLU A 56 5.03 7.19 7.77
CA GLU A 56 4.04 8.27 7.95
C GLU A 56 3.75 8.54 9.43
N LYS A 57 3.60 7.48 10.25
CA LYS A 57 3.43 7.60 11.70
C LYS A 57 4.64 8.27 12.36
N ILE A 58 5.84 7.87 11.99
CA ILE A 58 7.09 8.43 12.54
C ILE A 58 7.23 9.90 12.16
N SER A 59 6.94 10.24 10.89
CA SER A 59 6.96 11.61 10.38
C SER A 59 6.07 12.52 11.22
N LYS A 60 4.83 12.09 11.46
CA LYS A 60 3.85 12.82 12.28
C LYS A 60 4.28 12.97 13.75
N VAL A 61 4.91 11.96 14.34
CA VAL A 61 5.44 12.04 15.71
C VAL A 61 6.64 13.00 15.78
N SER A 62 7.49 13.00 14.76
CA SER A 62 8.68 13.88 14.72
C SER A 62 8.33 15.35 14.64
N GLU A 63 7.29 15.71 13.87
CA GLU A 63 6.73 17.06 13.82
C GLU A 63 6.23 17.51 15.19
N LEU A 64 5.48 16.65 15.90
CA LEU A 64 4.96 16.95 17.24
C LEU A 64 6.07 17.16 18.28
N LEU A 65 7.20 16.49 18.11
CA LEU A 65 8.34 16.57 19.03
C LEU A 65 9.38 17.64 18.61
N GLY A 66 9.17 18.33 17.48
CA GLY A 66 10.12 19.32 16.95
C GLY A 66 11.48 18.73 16.60
N ILE A 67 11.52 17.44 16.25
CA ILE A 67 12.75 16.73 15.89
C ILE A 67 12.94 16.87 14.37
N ASP A 68 13.98 17.60 13.95
CA ASP A 68 14.37 17.64 12.54
C ASP A 68 14.93 16.28 12.12
N LEU A 69 14.12 15.55 11.36
CA LEU A 69 14.49 14.27 10.76
C LEU A 69 14.84 14.45 9.26
N GLY A 70 15.63 15.44 8.87
CA GLY A 70 16.00 15.67 7.46
C GLY A 70 16.54 14.45 6.68
N ALA A 71 17.04 13.40 7.37
CA ALA A 71 17.36 12.10 6.78
C ALA A 71 16.14 11.17 6.58
N ALA A 72 15.13 11.24 7.47
CA ALA A 72 13.87 10.51 7.38
C ALA A 72 12.96 11.01 6.29
N SER A 73 12.84 12.33 6.12
CA SER A 73 12.02 12.90 5.04
C SER A 73 12.48 12.37 3.67
N LYS A 74 13.78 12.23 3.44
CA LYS A 74 14.32 11.63 2.20
C LYS A 74 13.98 10.15 2.03
N ILE A 75 13.90 9.39 3.12
CA ILE A 75 13.53 7.97 3.08
C ILE A 75 12.03 7.84 2.85
N GLU A 76 11.22 8.68 3.50
CA GLU A 76 9.79 8.77 3.28
C GLU A 76 9.49 9.10 1.81
N ASP A 77 10.15 10.10 1.25
CA ASP A 77 10.03 10.45 -0.17
C ASP A 77 10.36 9.27 -1.08
N TYR A 78 11.42 8.53 -0.76
CA TYR A 78 11.85 7.37 -1.55
C TYR A 78 10.88 6.20 -1.45
N VAL A 79 10.40 5.87 -0.25
CA VAL A 79 9.40 4.82 -0.02
C VAL A 79 8.06 5.20 -0.66
N SER A 80 7.67 6.47 -0.57
CA SER A 80 6.48 7.00 -1.25
C SER A 80 6.62 6.87 -2.76
N TYR A 81 7.78 7.21 -3.32
CA TYR A 81 8.07 7.08 -4.75
C TYR A 81 7.99 5.62 -5.23
N GLU A 82 8.64 4.68 -4.53
CA GLU A 82 8.59 3.25 -4.86
C GLU A 82 7.15 2.70 -4.76
N SER A 83 6.42 3.06 -3.69
CA SER A 83 5.02 2.66 -3.51
C SER A 83 4.14 3.15 -4.66
N LYS A 84 4.27 4.44 -5.03
CA LYS A 84 3.52 5.03 -6.15
C LYS A 84 3.88 4.37 -7.49
N THR A 85 5.16 4.08 -7.71
CA THR A 85 5.64 3.46 -8.95
C THR A 85 5.10 2.03 -9.08
N ARG A 86 5.11 1.25 -8.00
CA ARG A 86 4.53 -0.10 -7.97
C ARG A 86 3.03 -0.07 -8.23
N SER A 87 2.27 0.78 -7.54
CA SER A 87 0.82 0.91 -7.77
C SER A 87 0.51 1.31 -9.21
N ARG A 88 1.27 2.24 -9.80
CA ARG A 88 1.11 2.60 -11.23
C ARG A 88 1.39 1.44 -12.17
N ASN A 89 2.44 0.66 -11.90
CA ASN A 89 2.76 -0.50 -12.72
C ASN A 89 1.68 -1.58 -12.67
N ARG A 90 0.91 -1.67 -11.57
CA ARG A 90 -0.24 -2.57 -11.44
C ARG A 90 -1.48 -2.07 -12.19
N ILE A 91 -1.56 -0.78 -12.49
CA ILE A 91 -2.62 -0.19 -13.34
C ILE A 91 -2.13 -0.20 -14.79
N ASN A 92 -2.17 -1.37 -15.40
CA ASN A 92 -2.03 -1.57 -16.85
C ASN A 92 -3.25 -2.37 -17.34
N GLY A 93 -3.45 -2.59 -18.63
CA GLY A 93 -4.49 -3.50 -19.13
C GLY A 93 -5.94 -3.00 -19.03
N ILE A 94 -6.89 -3.94 -18.91
CA ILE A 94 -8.34 -3.65 -18.88
C ILE A 94 -8.76 -3.27 -17.46
N TYR A 95 -9.44 -2.13 -17.34
CA TYR A 95 -10.01 -1.63 -16.09
C TYR A 95 -11.54 -1.77 -16.12
N VAL A 96 -12.10 -2.53 -15.18
CA VAL A 96 -13.55 -2.72 -15.04
C VAL A 96 -14.07 -2.08 -13.76
N ILE A 97 -15.27 -1.50 -13.86
CA ILE A 97 -16.04 -1.00 -12.73
C ILE A 97 -17.24 -1.93 -12.55
N ILE A 98 -17.42 -2.45 -11.33
CA ILE A 98 -18.59 -3.21 -10.91
C ILE A 98 -19.42 -2.32 -10.00
N ASP A 99 -20.64 -2.06 -10.43
CA ASP A 99 -21.65 -1.28 -9.72
C ASP A 99 -22.89 -2.18 -9.53
N PRO A 100 -23.33 -2.46 -8.28
CA PRO A 100 -24.49 -3.33 -8.03
C PRO A 100 -25.72 -2.93 -8.85
N GLN A 101 -25.94 -1.63 -9.09
CA GLN A 101 -27.07 -1.11 -9.86
C GLN A 101 -26.95 -1.44 -11.36
N ALA A 102 -25.74 -1.70 -11.85
CA ALA A 102 -25.47 -2.09 -13.23
C ALA A 102 -25.40 -3.62 -13.42
N THR A 103 -25.57 -4.42 -12.37
CA THR A 103 -25.48 -5.89 -12.45
C THR A 103 -26.76 -6.56 -12.94
N ASN A 104 -27.90 -5.85 -12.97
CA ASN A 104 -29.23 -6.44 -13.18
C ASN A 104 -29.52 -7.59 -12.19
N SER A 105 -29.23 -7.36 -10.90
CA SER A 105 -29.46 -8.34 -9.80
C SER A 105 -28.68 -9.65 -9.94
N ARG A 106 -27.64 -9.67 -10.77
CA ARG A 106 -26.70 -10.80 -10.82
C ARG A 106 -25.75 -10.75 -9.64
N ASP A 107 -25.30 -11.91 -9.21
CA ASP A 107 -24.35 -12.03 -8.12
C ASP A 107 -23.04 -11.29 -8.44
N LEU A 108 -22.66 -10.41 -7.53
CA LEU A 108 -21.59 -9.46 -7.74
C LEU A 108 -20.22 -10.13 -7.74
N VAL A 109 -20.04 -11.16 -6.89
CA VAL A 109 -18.81 -11.96 -6.79
C VAL A 109 -18.65 -12.84 -8.03
N GLN A 110 -19.73 -13.42 -8.56
CA GLN A 110 -19.69 -14.20 -9.80
C GLN A 110 -19.34 -13.33 -11.02
N ILE A 111 -19.87 -12.11 -11.10
CA ILE A 111 -19.47 -11.17 -12.15
C ILE A 111 -17.98 -10.85 -12.02
N ALA A 112 -17.51 -10.53 -10.80
CA ALA A 112 -16.11 -10.24 -10.56
C ALA A 112 -15.20 -11.41 -10.97
N ALA A 113 -15.55 -12.64 -10.61
CA ALA A 113 -14.82 -13.84 -11.01
C ALA A 113 -14.75 -13.98 -12.54
N SER A 114 -15.88 -13.80 -13.22
CA SER A 114 -15.94 -13.90 -14.69
C SER A 114 -15.07 -12.83 -15.39
N VAL A 115 -15.05 -11.62 -14.83
CA VAL A 115 -14.24 -10.52 -15.36
C VAL A 115 -12.75 -10.76 -15.10
N ILE A 116 -12.39 -11.30 -13.94
CA ILE A 116 -11.03 -11.70 -13.60
C ILE A 116 -10.52 -12.80 -14.53
N ASP A 117 -11.31 -13.85 -14.75
CA ASP A 117 -11.00 -14.91 -15.72
C ASP A 117 -10.83 -14.38 -17.14
N GLY A 118 -11.51 -13.27 -17.47
CA GLY A 118 -11.37 -12.55 -18.73
C GLY A 118 -10.06 -11.75 -18.88
N GLY A 119 -9.17 -11.77 -17.89
CA GLY A 119 -7.87 -11.11 -17.93
C GLY A 119 -7.91 -9.63 -17.55
N VAL A 120 -8.87 -9.23 -16.70
CA VAL A 120 -8.85 -7.89 -16.10
C VAL A 120 -7.61 -7.71 -15.23
N SER A 121 -7.10 -6.50 -15.19
CA SER A 121 -5.93 -6.13 -14.39
C SER A 121 -6.28 -5.17 -13.27
N VAL A 122 -7.40 -4.45 -13.40
CA VAL A 122 -7.94 -3.55 -12.38
C VAL A 122 -9.44 -3.72 -12.25
N LEU A 123 -9.92 -3.89 -11.03
CA LEU A 123 -11.34 -3.98 -10.68
C LEU A 123 -11.69 -2.90 -9.66
N GLN A 124 -12.66 -2.05 -9.99
CA GLN A 124 -13.23 -1.08 -9.05
C GLN A 124 -14.60 -1.53 -8.61
N TYR A 125 -14.80 -1.59 -7.28
CA TYR A 125 -16.12 -1.65 -6.68
C TYR A 125 -16.63 -0.22 -6.45
N ARG A 126 -17.81 0.08 -6.99
CA ARG A 126 -18.45 1.39 -6.87
C ARG A 126 -19.89 1.22 -6.46
N ASP A 127 -20.26 1.75 -5.30
CA ASP A 127 -21.60 1.53 -4.77
C ASP A 127 -22.10 2.70 -3.91
N LYS A 128 -23.00 3.48 -4.49
CA LYS A 128 -23.59 4.69 -3.88
C LYS A 128 -24.83 4.43 -3.03
N GLN A 129 -25.36 3.20 -3.03
CA GLN A 129 -26.74 2.94 -2.61
C GLN A 129 -26.83 1.98 -1.44
N SER A 130 -25.98 0.96 -1.38
CA SER A 130 -26.02 -0.03 -0.30
C SER A 130 -25.73 0.61 1.05
N ASP A 131 -26.27 -0.01 2.11
CA ASP A 131 -25.90 0.36 3.45
C ASP A 131 -24.44 -0.03 3.74
N ARG A 132 -23.90 0.55 4.81
CA ARG A 132 -22.47 0.37 5.14
C ARG A 132 -22.08 -1.07 5.46
N SER A 133 -22.99 -1.88 6.01
CA SER A 133 -22.67 -3.27 6.33
C SER A 133 -22.60 -4.09 5.05
N GLU A 134 -23.59 -3.97 4.17
CA GLU A 134 -23.62 -4.63 2.86
C GLU A 134 -22.43 -4.19 1.99
N PHE A 135 -22.13 -2.89 1.98
CA PHE A 135 -20.96 -2.35 1.27
C PHE A 135 -19.66 -3.00 1.72
N LEU A 136 -19.45 -3.12 3.05
CA LEU A 136 -18.24 -3.70 3.60
C LEU A 136 -18.14 -5.21 3.32
N GLU A 137 -19.25 -5.95 3.42
CA GLU A 137 -19.30 -7.37 3.08
C GLU A 137 -18.95 -7.61 1.61
N ASN A 138 -19.54 -6.82 0.69
CA ASN A 138 -19.22 -6.88 -0.73
C ASN A 138 -17.77 -6.50 -1.02
N ALA A 139 -17.28 -5.41 -0.42
CA ALA A 139 -15.91 -4.95 -0.60
C ALA A 139 -14.89 -5.99 -0.13
N ASP A 140 -15.14 -6.67 1.00
CA ASP A 140 -14.25 -7.71 1.53
C ASP A 140 -14.23 -8.94 0.62
N ALA A 141 -15.40 -9.41 0.17
CA ALA A 141 -15.50 -10.55 -0.75
C ALA A 141 -14.77 -10.29 -2.08
N LEU A 142 -14.96 -9.10 -2.67
CA LEU A 142 -14.27 -8.69 -3.89
C LEU A 142 -12.77 -8.54 -3.69
N LYS A 143 -12.36 -7.98 -2.55
CA LYS A 143 -10.95 -7.81 -2.20
C LYS A 143 -10.23 -9.16 -2.14
N GLN A 144 -10.81 -10.14 -1.45
CA GLN A 144 -10.23 -11.48 -1.34
C GLN A 144 -10.06 -12.12 -2.72
N LEU A 145 -11.06 -11.98 -3.59
CA LEU A 145 -11.01 -12.49 -4.95
C LEU A 145 -9.90 -11.81 -5.77
N CYS A 146 -9.81 -10.48 -5.75
CA CYS A 146 -8.79 -9.73 -6.47
C CYS A 146 -7.37 -10.03 -5.96
N ASP A 147 -7.19 -10.13 -4.64
CA ASP A 147 -5.91 -10.46 -4.00
C ASP A 147 -5.43 -11.86 -4.46
N SER A 148 -6.34 -12.83 -4.55
CA SER A 148 -6.02 -14.19 -5.01
C SER A 148 -5.59 -14.26 -6.49
N ALA A 149 -6.11 -13.35 -7.32
CA ALA A 149 -5.84 -13.29 -8.76
C ALA A 149 -4.77 -12.25 -9.14
N ASN A 150 -4.15 -11.58 -8.16
CA ASN A 150 -3.21 -10.47 -8.36
C ASN A 150 -3.79 -9.31 -9.21
N VAL A 151 -5.08 -9.07 -9.08
CA VAL A 151 -5.80 -7.95 -9.73
C VAL A 151 -5.80 -6.74 -8.80
N ALA A 152 -5.55 -5.54 -9.35
CA ALA A 152 -5.60 -4.33 -8.55
C ALA A 152 -7.06 -4.01 -8.17
N PHE A 153 -7.33 -3.90 -6.87
CA PHE A 153 -8.66 -3.61 -6.34
C PHE A 153 -8.78 -2.15 -5.90
N ILE A 154 -9.84 -1.48 -6.34
CA ILE A 154 -10.15 -0.08 -5.99
C ILE A 154 -11.56 -0.03 -5.42
N VAL A 155 -11.75 0.76 -4.37
CA VAL A 155 -13.07 1.03 -3.79
C VAL A 155 -13.38 2.50 -3.98
N ASN A 156 -14.57 2.81 -4.49
CA ASN A 156 -15.05 4.18 -4.64
C ASN A 156 -16.50 4.33 -4.19
N ASP A 157 -16.88 5.57 -3.88
CA ASP A 157 -18.24 5.96 -3.54
C ASP A 157 -18.82 5.19 -2.33
N ALA A 158 -18.03 4.92 -1.29
CA ALA A 158 -18.54 4.30 -0.06
C ALA A 158 -19.62 5.17 0.58
N ALA A 159 -20.85 4.64 0.67
CA ALA A 159 -21.98 5.27 1.33
C ALA A 159 -21.81 5.38 2.86
#